data_AF-A0A5J4SX21-F1
#
_entry.id   AF-A0A5J4SX21-F1
#
_cell.length_a   1.000
_cell.length_b   1.000
_cell.length_c   1.000
_cell.angle_alpha   90.00
_cell.angle_beta   90.00
_cell.angle_gamma   90.00
#
_symmetry.space_group_name_H-M   'P 1'
#
loop_
_entity.id
_entity.type
_entity.pdbx_description
1 polymer ?
#
loop_
_entity_poly.entity_id
_entity_poly.type
_entity_poly.pdbx_seq_one_letter_code
_entity_poly.pdbx_strand_id
1 'polypeptide(L)' 'MKPEVIKSVETIKRLETERPPRWLALKVIEQKKIWMNMPKTKEGFEKMEKLGLVFPN' A
#
# COMPACT_ATOMS: atom_id res chain seq x y z
N MET A 1 -35.04 -4.09 -0.02
CA MET A 1 -33.75 -3.45 -0.37
C MET A 1 -33.50 -3.72 -1.86
N LYS A 2 -33.04 -2.74 -2.65
CA LYS A 2 -32.77 -2.98 -4.09
C LYS A 2 -31.59 -3.97 -4.24
N PRO A 3 -31.59 -4.88 -5.22
CA PRO A 3 -30.51 -5.86 -5.42
C PRO A 3 -29.11 -5.22 -5.53
N GLU A 4 -29.02 -4.05 -6.14
CA GLU A 4 -27.79 -3.26 -6.28
C GLU A 4 -27.18 -2.86 -4.93
N VAL A 5 -28.04 -2.55 -3.96
CA VAL A 5 -27.63 -2.15 -2.61
C VAL A 5 -27.08 -3.35 -1.84
N ILE A 6 -27.69 -4.54 -2.01
CA ILE A 6 -27.23 -5.78 -1.38
C ILE A 6 -25.83 -6.14 -1.88
N LYS A 7 -25.62 -6.12 -3.21
CA LYS A 7 -24.32 -6.39 -3.83
C LYS A 7 -23.23 -5.41 -3.36
N SER A 8 -23.59 -4.14 -3.19
CA SER A 8 -22.67 -3.11 -2.70
C SER A 8 -22.26 -3.37 -1.25
N VAL A 9 -23.22 -3.74 -0.39
CA VAL A 9 -22.95 -4.07 1.02
C VAL A 9 -22.06 -5.32 1.15
N GLU A 10 -22.32 -6.36 0.36
CA GLU A 10 -21.48 -7.57 0.34
C GLU A 10 -20.05 -7.28 -0.12
N THR A 11 -19.92 -6.41 -1.13
CA THR A 11 -18.60 -5.97 -1.64
C THR A 11 -17.84 -5.21 -0.56
N ILE A 12 -18.47 -4.28 0.14
CA ILE A 12 -17.84 -3.51 1.24
C ILE A 12 -17.38 -4.45 2.35
N LYS A 13 -18.24 -5.38 2.77
CA LYS A 13 -17.88 -6.36 3.82
C LYS A 13 -16.65 -7.17 3.42
N ARG A 14 -16.59 -7.64 2.17
CA ARG A 14 -15.44 -8.39 1.66
C ARG A 14 -14.15 -7.55 1.67
N LEU A 15 -14.23 -6.30 1.24
CA LEU A 15 -13.08 -5.38 1.25
C LEU A 15 -12.61 -5.04 2.67
N GLU A 16 -13.52 -4.99 3.64
CA GLU A 16 -13.18 -4.81 5.06
C GLU A 16 -12.42 -6.02 5.61
N THR A 17 -12.80 -7.24 5.23
CA THR A 17 -12.08 -8.47 5.64
C THR A 17 -10.71 -8.58 4.98
N GLU A 18 -10.60 -8.16 3.72
CA GLU A 18 -9.34 -8.15 2.95
C GLU A 18 -8.46 -6.93 3.29
N ARG A 19 -8.92 -6.03 4.17
CA ARG A 19 -8.19 -4.81 4.50
C ARG A 19 -6.87 -5.17 5.21
N PRO A 20 -5.72 -4.72 4.69
CA PRO A 20 -4.46 -4.96 5.37
C PRO A 20 -4.47 -4.30 6.76
N PRO A 21 -3.74 -4.87 7.73
CA PRO A 21 -3.60 -4.27 9.05
C PRO A 21 -3.14 -2.81 8.95
N ARG A 22 -3.63 -1.96 9.87
CA ARG A 22 -3.30 -0.53 9.88
C ARG A 22 -1.79 -0.27 9.91
N TRP A 23 -1.02 -1.09 10.63
CA TRP A 23 0.44 -0.99 10.69
C TRP A 23 1.09 -1.21 9.30
N LEU A 24 0.54 -2.12 8.50
CA LEU A 24 1.04 -2.40 7.16
C LEU A 24 0.72 -1.24 6.21
N ALA A 25 -0.50 -0.69 6.31
CA ALA A 25 -0.89 0.49 5.53
C ALA A 25 0.01 1.71 5.84
N LEU A 26 0.33 1.94 7.13
CA LEU A 26 1.25 3.00 7.55
C LEU A 26 2.66 2.78 6.98
N LYS A 27 3.17 1.55 7.05
CA LYS A 27 4.46 1.19 6.47
C LYS A 27 4.50 1.49 4.97
N VAL A 28 3.49 1.09 4.21
CA VAL A 28 3.41 1.37 2.76
C VAL A 28 3.39 2.88 2.46
N ILE A 29 2.65 3.67 3.24
CA ILE A 29 2.62 5.14 3.10
C ILE A 29 4.01 5.74 3.33
N GLU A 30 4.72 5.29 4.35
CA GLU A 30 6.07 5.76 4.68
C GLU A 30 7.08 5.38 3.59
N GLN A 31 7.06 4.13 3.13
CA GLN A 31 7.89 3.68 2.02
C GLN A 31 7.64 4.51 0.75
N LYS A 32 6.36 4.80 0.44
CA LYS A 32 6.00 5.67 -0.69
C LYS A 32 6.55 7.09 -0.55
N LYS A 33 6.53 7.67 0.65
CA LYS A 33 7.13 8.99 0.89
C LYS A 33 8.64 8.98 0.64
N ILE A 34 9.34 7.95 1.13
CA ILE A 34 10.77 7.80 0.89
C ILE A 34 11.04 7.66 -0.60
N TRP A 35 10.26 6.83 -1.30
CA TRP A 35 10.35 6.69 -2.76
C TRP A 35 10.26 8.01 -3.49
N MET A 36 9.25 8.83 -3.18
CA MET A 36 9.01 10.10 -3.86
C MET A 36 10.13 11.12 -3.65
N ASN A 37 10.81 11.07 -2.50
CA ASN A 37 11.84 12.05 -2.12
C ASN A 37 13.27 11.61 -2.45
N MET A 38 13.48 10.34 -2.82
CA MET A 38 14.82 9.83 -3.10
C MET A 38 15.20 10.07 -4.57
N PRO A 39 16.47 10.43 -4.85
CA PRO A 39 16.98 10.50 -6.22
C PRO A 39 16.78 9.18 -6.97
N LYS A 40 16.30 9.25 -8.22
CA LYS A 40 16.15 8.08 -9.11
C LYS A 40 17.47 7.72 -9.80
N THR A 41 18.54 7.65 -9.01
CA THR A 41 19.89 7.30 -9.44
C THR A 41 20.27 5.94 -8.85
N LYS A 42 21.29 5.29 -9.41
CA LYS A 42 21.80 4.01 -8.90
C LYS A 42 22.10 4.06 -7.39
N GLU A 43 22.77 5.11 -6.94
CA GLU A 43 23.08 5.35 -5.52
C GLU A 43 21.81 5.55 -4.67
N GLY A 44 20.79 6.21 -5.21
CA GLY A 44 19.49 6.37 -4.56
C GLY A 44 18.77 5.03 -4.36
N PHE A 45 18.81 4.14 -5.35
CA PHE A 45 18.26 2.79 -5.26
C PHE A 45 19.04 1.91 -4.28
N GLU A 46 20.38 1.93 -4.32
CA GLU A 46 21.23 1.21 -3.35
C GLU A 46 20.95 1.66 -1.91
N LYS A 47 20.68 2.96 -1.71
CA LYS A 47 20.29 3.49 -0.40
C LYS A 47 18.90 3.00 0.04
N MET A 48 17.94 2.88 -0.87
CA MET A 48 16.62 2.31 -0.55
C MET A 48 16.71 0.83 -0.19
N GLU A 49 17.53 0.06 -0.90
CA GLU A 49 17.73 -1.36 -0.65
C GLU A 49 18.36 -1.58 0.74
N LYS A 50 19.37 -0.77 1.10
CA LYS A 50 19.96 -0.78 2.47
C LYS A 50 18.95 -0.43 3.57
N LEU A 51 17.92 0.36 3.25
CA LEU A 51 16.84 0.70 4.19
C LEU A 51 15.78 -0.41 4.29
N GLY A 52 15.94 -1.53 3.58
CA GLY A 52 14.98 -2.65 3.59
C GLY A 52 13.64 -2.28 2.95
N LEU A 53 13.65 -1.31 2.03
CA LEU A 53 12.45 -0.90 1.29
C LEU A 53 12.21 -1.88 0.15
N VAL A 54 11.13 -2.65 0.25
CA VAL A 54 10.69 -3.56 -0.81
C VAL A 54 9.66 -2.81 -1.65
N PHE A 55 10.06 -2.36 -2.84
CA PHE A 55 9.08 -1.95 -3.84
C PHE A 55 8.80 -3.15 -4.74
N PRO A 56 7.52 -3.43 -5.07
CA PRO A 56 7.24 -4.41 -6.11
C PRO A 56 7.88 -3.92 -7.41
N ASN A 57 8.57 -4.84 -8.10
CA ASN A 57 9.09 -4.62 -9.45
C ASN A 57 7.98 -4.20 -10.42
#